data_AF-A0A6A6Z2U6-F1
#
_entry.id   AF-A0A6A6Z2U6-F1
#
_cell.length_a   1.000
_cell.length_b   1.000
_cell.length_c   1.000
_cell.angle_alpha   90.00
_cell.angle_beta   90.00
_cell.angle_gamma   90.00
#
_symmetry.space_group_name_H-M   'P 1'
#
loop_
_entity.id
_entity.type
_entity.pdbx_description
1 polymer ?
#
loop_
_entity_poly.entity_id
_entity_poly.type
_entity_poly.pdbx_seq_one_letter_code
_entity_poly.pdbx_strand_id
1 'polypeptide(L)'
;LRTMESFMPCPNASCVGGHFHEAGVAEPIFTCEVCKSKYCVACNAPWHKDMTCKEFARKRVVDEKKKVQEAKKRSRCYHQFCWVCLWSWTRIVQHDNHFHEPLCKQYRPRRDLQLPPIVTDPPVVTD
;
A
#
# COMPACT_ATOMS: atom_id res chain seq x y z
N LEU A 1 21.50 13.84 -48.21
CA LEU A 1 20.64 13.42 -47.09
C LEU A 1 21.45 13.67 -45.81
N ARG A 2 21.16 14.76 -45.08
CA ARG A 2 21.82 15.01 -43.79
C ARG A 2 21.45 13.87 -42.85
N THR A 3 22.43 13.20 -42.28
CA THR A 3 22.19 12.16 -41.29
C THR A 3 21.43 12.78 -40.11
N MET A 4 20.27 12.22 -39.77
CA MET A 4 19.50 12.58 -38.57
C MET A 4 20.20 12.02 -37.31
N GLU A 5 21.52 12.13 -37.22
CA GLU A 5 22.34 11.46 -36.19
C GLU A 5 22.23 12.11 -34.80
N SER A 6 21.53 13.25 -34.69
CA SER A 6 21.42 14.00 -33.43
C SER A 6 20.02 13.98 -32.82
N PHE A 7 19.01 13.37 -33.45
CA PHE A 7 17.67 13.27 -32.84
C PHE A 7 17.62 12.10 -31.86
N MET A 8 17.30 12.40 -30.59
CA MET A 8 17.06 11.38 -29.58
C MET A 8 15.55 11.31 -29.26
N PRO A 9 14.89 10.15 -29.46
CA PRO A 9 13.49 9.97 -29.07
C PRO A 9 13.34 9.97 -27.55
N CYS A 10 12.18 10.42 -27.06
CA CYS A 10 11.91 10.46 -25.63
C CYS A 10 11.85 9.05 -25.02
N PRO A 11 12.62 8.76 -23.94
CA PRO A 11 12.56 7.45 -23.28
C PRO A 11 11.24 7.17 -22.56
N ASN A 12 10.38 8.19 -22.38
CA ASN A 12 9.04 7.99 -21.86
C ASN A 12 8.19 7.29 -22.93
N ALA A 13 7.80 6.03 -22.67
CA ALA A 13 7.00 5.22 -23.57
C ALA A 13 5.63 5.83 -23.94
N SER A 14 5.10 6.74 -23.12
CA SER A 14 3.85 7.46 -23.41
C SER A 14 4.06 8.77 -24.18
N CYS A 15 5.29 9.12 -24.55
CA CYS A 15 5.61 10.37 -25.23
C CYS A 15 6.15 10.11 -26.64
N VAL A 16 5.60 10.81 -27.63
CA VAL A 16 6.06 10.78 -29.02
C VAL A 16 7.12 11.84 -29.35
N GLY A 17 7.54 12.62 -28.36
CA GLY A 17 8.51 13.69 -28.51
C GLY A 17 9.96 13.21 -28.53
N GLY A 18 10.87 14.16 -28.52
CA GLY A 18 12.31 13.92 -28.44
C GLY A 18 13.05 15.20 -28.14
N HIS A 19 14.36 15.18 -28.40
CA HIS A 19 15.21 16.36 -28.38
C HIS A 19 16.39 16.15 -29.31
N PHE A 20 16.81 17.21 -30.00
CA PHE A 20 18.04 17.19 -30.77
C PHE A 20 19.22 17.51 -29.86
N HIS A 21 20.23 16.66 -29.88
CA HIS A 21 21.36 16.75 -28.96
C HIS A 21 22.68 16.85 -29.73
N GLU A 22 23.21 18.06 -29.88
CA GLU A 22 24.40 18.32 -30.71
C GLU A 22 25.71 17.99 -29.98
N ALA A 23 25.74 18.13 -28.64
CA ALA A 23 26.97 18.00 -27.83
C ALA A 23 27.23 16.58 -27.27
N GLY A 24 26.45 15.57 -27.67
CA GLY A 24 26.64 14.17 -27.24
C GLY A 24 26.82 14.00 -25.72
N VAL A 25 27.94 13.41 -25.29
CA VAL A 25 28.23 13.14 -23.86
C VAL A 25 28.72 14.36 -23.06
N ALA A 26 29.10 15.46 -23.73
CA ALA A 26 29.56 16.67 -23.06
C ALA A 26 28.40 17.41 -22.35
N GLU A 27 27.18 17.25 -22.86
CA GLU A 27 25.95 17.68 -22.20
C GLU A 27 25.16 16.43 -21.80
N PRO A 28 25.31 15.88 -20.59
CA PRO A 28 24.74 14.57 -20.28
C PRO A 28 23.21 14.59 -20.08
N ILE A 29 22.55 15.74 -20.23
CA ILE A 29 21.15 15.98 -19.88
C ILE A 29 20.29 16.03 -21.14
N PHE A 30 19.61 14.94 -21.44
CA PHE A 30 18.48 14.96 -22.37
C PHE A 30 17.28 15.64 -21.71
N THR A 31 16.64 16.60 -22.39
CA THR A 31 15.36 17.19 -21.97
C THR A 31 14.38 17.14 -23.13
N CYS A 32 13.33 16.32 -23.03
CA CYS A 32 12.33 16.21 -24.10
C CYS A 32 11.63 17.55 -24.36
N GLU A 33 11.49 17.93 -25.63
CA GLU A 33 10.82 19.18 -26.02
C GLU A 33 9.31 19.16 -25.81
N VAL A 34 8.69 17.98 -25.79
CA VAL A 34 7.24 17.80 -25.62
C VAL A 34 6.87 17.67 -24.15
N CYS A 35 7.27 16.58 -23.49
CA CYS A 35 6.83 16.30 -22.11
C CYS A 35 7.79 16.84 -21.04
N LYS A 36 8.89 17.50 -21.42
CA LYS A 36 9.90 18.09 -20.52
C LYS A 36 10.59 17.13 -19.55
N SER A 37 10.37 15.82 -19.70
CA SER A 37 11.06 14.80 -18.91
C SER A 37 12.55 14.81 -19.22
N LYS A 38 13.36 14.64 -18.17
CA LYS A 38 14.81 14.67 -18.27
C LYS A 38 15.44 13.31 -18.06
N TYR A 39 16.42 12.97 -18.87
CA TYR A 39 17.14 11.69 -18.82
C TYR A 39 18.65 11.93 -18.92
N CYS A 40 19.44 11.03 -18.34
CA CYS A 40 20.87 10.99 -18.54
C CYS A 40 21.17 10.26 -19.86
N VAL A 41 21.84 10.92 -20.80
CA VAL A 41 22.19 10.33 -22.11
C VAL A 41 23.16 9.14 -21.99
N ALA A 42 24.00 9.13 -20.95
CA ALA A 42 25.02 8.11 -20.77
C ALA A 42 24.47 6.76 -20.26
N CYS A 43 23.34 6.76 -19.56
CA CYS A 43 22.76 5.53 -18.97
C CYS A 43 21.26 5.34 -19.24
N ASN A 44 20.63 6.25 -19.99
CA ASN A 44 19.21 6.25 -20.34
C ASN A 44 18.26 6.14 -19.13
N ALA A 45 18.67 6.68 -17.99
CA ALA A 45 17.88 6.71 -16.75
C ALA A 45 17.37 8.13 -16.45
N PRO A 46 16.36 8.33 -15.58
CA PRO A 46 15.90 9.67 -15.20
C PRO A 46 17.08 10.54 -14.74
N TRP A 47 17.05 11.82 -15.10
CA TRP A 47 18.17 12.73 -14.81
C TRP A 47 18.50 12.76 -13.32
N HIS A 48 19.78 12.56 -13.01
CA HIS A 48 20.31 12.41 -11.66
C HIS A 48 21.42 13.43 -11.41
N LYS A 49 21.00 14.67 -11.14
CA LYS A 49 21.90 15.78 -10.83
C LYS A 49 22.85 15.40 -9.68
N ASP A 50 24.11 15.79 -9.81
CA ASP A 50 25.15 15.64 -8.78
C ASP A 50 25.44 14.17 -8.39
N MET A 51 25.08 13.21 -9.26
CA MET A 51 25.39 11.79 -9.09
C MET A 51 25.99 11.21 -10.37
N THR A 52 27.01 10.37 -10.22
CA THR A 52 27.47 9.51 -11.31
C THR A 52 26.42 8.46 -11.65
N CYS A 53 26.45 7.92 -12.87
CA CYS A 53 25.56 6.84 -13.27
C CYS A 53 25.64 5.63 -12.32
N LYS A 54 26.84 5.34 -11.78
CA LYS A 54 27.08 4.24 -10.84
C LYS A 54 26.43 4.49 -9.48
N GLU A 55 26.51 5.71 -8.96
CA GLU A 55 25.84 6.10 -7.71
C GLU A 55 24.33 6.07 -7.86
N PHE A 56 23.81 6.58 -8.97
CA PHE A 56 22.38 6.55 -9.24
C PHE A 56 21.84 5.11 -9.33
N ALA A 57 22.56 4.22 -10.03
CA ALA A 57 22.20 2.80 -10.10
C ALA A 57 22.13 2.14 -8.71
N ARG A 58 23.12 2.42 -7.84
CA ARG A 58 23.11 1.93 -6.44
C ARG A 58 21.93 2.50 -5.66
N LYS A 59 21.65 3.81 -5.79
CA LYS A 59 20.53 4.46 -5.12
C LYS A 59 19.20 3.82 -5.50
N ARG A 60 18.98 3.49 -6.79
CA ARG A 60 17.75 2.82 -7.24
C ARG A 60 17.52 1.49 -6.54
N VAL A 61 18.56 0.67 -6.40
CA VAL A 61 18.47 -0.63 -5.69
C VAL A 61 18.11 -0.42 -4.21
N VAL A 62 18.70 0.58 -3.55
CA VAL A 62 18.39 0.92 -2.15
C VAL A 62 16.95 1.41 -2.00
N ASP A 63 16.51 2.32 -2.86
CA ASP A 63 15.15 2.88 -2.85
C ASP A 63 14.10 1.80 -3.09
N GLU A 64 14.37 0.84 -3.98
CA GLU A 64 13.49 -0.31 -4.23
C GLU A 64 13.40 -1.22 -3.00
N LYS A 65 14.54 -1.57 -2.38
CA LYS A 65 14.56 -2.33 -1.11
C LYS A 65 13.76 -1.63 -0.02
N LYS A 66 13.91 -0.30 0.10
CA LYS A 66 13.15 0.50 1.07
C LYS A 66 11.65 0.45 0.77
N LYS A 67 11.23 0.63 -0.48
CA LYS A 67 9.82 0.52 -0.89
C LYS A 67 9.24 -0.86 -0.56
N VAL A 68 9.98 -1.94 -0.81
CA VAL A 68 9.57 -3.31 -0.46
C VAL A 68 9.43 -3.48 1.04
N GLN A 69 10.38 -2.98 1.84
CA GLN A 69 10.30 -3.02 3.30
C GLN A 69 9.12 -2.22 3.85
N GLU A 70 8.88 -1.02 3.33
CA GLU A 70 7.73 -0.19 3.72
C GLU A 70 6.39 -0.83 3.31
N ALA A 71 6.32 -1.42 2.11
CA ALA A 71 5.14 -2.18 1.67
C ALA A 71 4.89 -3.38 2.59
N LYS A 72 5.94 -4.14 2.95
CA LYS A 72 5.84 -5.25 3.92
C LYS A 72 5.38 -4.76 5.31
N LYS A 73 5.84 -3.59 5.74
CA LYS A 73 5.38 -2.98 7.01
C LYS A 73 3.90 -2.63 6.93
N ARG A 74 3.44 -2.04 5.82
CA ARG A 74 2.03 -1.71 5.56
C ARG A 74 1.14 -2.95 5.39
N SER A 75 1.68 -4.07 4.93
CA SER A 75 0.93 -5.32 4.74
C SER A 75 0.77 -6.14 6.03
N ARG A 76 1.39 -5.75 7.15
CA ARG A 76 1.17 -6.40 8.45
C ARG A 76 -0.12 -5.86 9.06
N CYS A 77 -1.19 -6.65 9.02
CA CYS A 77 -2.34 -6.40 9.88
C CYS A 77 -2.07 -7.02 11.26
N TYR A 78 -2.25 -6.24 12.33
CA TYR A 78 -2.22 -6.72 13.71
C TYR A 78 -3.65 -6.85 14.26
N HIS A 79 -4.60 -7.18 13.37
CA HIS A 79 -5.98 -7.31 13.78
C HIS A 79 -6.10 -8.48 14.76
N GLN A 80 -6.51 -8.17 15.98
CA GLN A 80 -6.74 -9.16 17.02
C GLN A 80 -8.20 -9.59 16.95
N PHE A 81 -8.44 -10.88 17.12
CA PHE A 81 -9.77 -11.47 17.10
C PHE A 81 -9.89 -12.54 18.18
N CYS A 82 -11.13 -12.85 18.58
CA CYS A 82 -11.36 -14.02 19.42
C CYS A 82 -11.09 -15.29 18.60
N TRP A 83 -10.21 -16.19 19.07
CA TRP A 83 -9.86 -17.39 18.31
C TRP A 83 -11.05 -18.32 18.03
N VAL A 84 -12.12 -18.24 18.84
CA VAL A 84 -13.31 -19.10 18.72
C VAL A 84 -14.29 -18.57 17.69
N CYS A 85 -14.56 -17.27 17.68
CA CYS A 85 -15.62 -16.67 16.84
C CYS A 85 -15.12 -15.66 15.82
N LEU A 86 -13.81 -15.40 15.77
CA LEU A 86 -13.14 -14.48 14.84
C LEU A 86 -13.61 -13.01 14.88
N TRP A 87 -14.47 -12.65 15.84
CA TRP A 87 -14.88 -11.27 16.06
C TRP A 87 -13.76 -10.41 16.62
N SER A 88 -13.79 -9.11 16.27
CA SER A 88 -12.81 -8.11 16.66
C SER A 88 -12.57 -8.09 18.17
N TRP A 89 -11.34 -8.41 18.56
CA TRP A 89 -10.91 -8.47 19.96
C TRP A 89 -10.97 -7.10 20.63
N THR A 90 -10.70 -6.03 19.88
CA THR A 90 -10.78 -4.65 20.38
C THR A 90 -12.15 -4.35 20.98
N ARG A 91 -13.23 -4.79 20.32
CA ARG A 91 -14.61 -4.55 20.79
C ARG A 91 -14.94 -5.39 22.03
N ILE A 92 -14.43 -6.62 22.08
CA ILE A 92 -14.64 -7.54 23.20
C ILE A 92 -13.93 -7.03 24.46
N VAL A 93 -12.68 -6.56 24.36
CA VAL A 93 -11.89 -6.07 25.51
C VAL A 93 -12.32 -4.67 25.97
N GLN A 94 -12.67 -3.76 25.06
CA GLN A 94 -13.10 -2.41 25.42
C GLN A 94 -14.45 -2.36 26.12
N HIS A 95 -15.26 -3.39 25.92
CA HIS A 95 -16.61 -3.44 26.45
C HIS A 95 -16.78 -4.67 27.35
N ASP A 96 -17.49 -5.69 26.90
CA ASP A 96 -17.84 -6.87 27.70
C ASP A 96 -18.12 -8.07 26.77
N ASN A 97 -18.27 -9.25 27.38
CA ASN A 97 -18.48 -10.54 26.72
C ASN A 97 -19.72 -10.62 25.81
N HIS A 98 -20.64 -9.65 25.88
CA HIS A 98 -21.78 -9.55 24.96
C HIS A 98 -21.40 -9.12 23.55
N PHE A 99 -20.14 -8.72 23.31
CA PHE A 99 -19.61 -8.40 21.99
C PHE A 99 -18.89 -9.57 21.31
N HIS A 100 -18.97 -10.79 21.85
CA HIS A 100 -18.72 -11.98 21.04
C HIS A 100 -19.89 -12.23 20.06
N GLU A 101 -19.65 -12.95 18.96
CA GLU A 101 -20.73 -13.59 18.17
C GLU A 101 -21.67 -14.37 19.11
N PRO A 102 -23.01 -14.27 19.00
CA PRO A 102 -23.96 -14.95 19.89
C PRO A 102 -23.76 -16.47 20.03
N LEU A 103 -23.19 -17.13 19.02
CA LEU A 103 -22.87 -18.56 19.04
C LEU A 103 -21.52 -18.90 19.67
N CYS A 104 -20.73 -17.89 20.06
CA CYS A 104 -19.45 -18.09 20.73
C CYS A 104 -19.67 -18.58 22.17
N LYS A 105 -18.91 -19.58 22.62
CA LYS A 105 -18.96 -20.06 24.02
C LYS A 105 -18.71 -18.97 25.08
N GLN A 106 -18.01 -17.90 24.69
CA GLN A 106 -17.70 -16.78 25.57
C GLN A 106 -18.75 -15.66 25.52
N TYR A 107 -19.75 -15.75 24.64
CA TYR A 107 -20.85 -14.79 24.61
C TYR A 107 -21.61 -14.81 25.93
N ARG A 108 -21.91 -13.62 26.44
CA ARG A 108 -22.80 -13.42 27.59
C ARG A 108 -23.79 -12.33 27.22
N PRO A 109 -25.11 -12.54 27.30
CA PRO A 109 -26.07 -11.47 27.04
C PRO A 109 -25.89 -10.34 28.06
N ARG A 110 -26.31 -9.12 27.70
CA ARG A 110 -26.26 -8.01 28.66
C ARG A 110 -27.22 -8.27 29.81
N ARG A 111 -26.78 -7.93 31.03
CA ARG A 111 -27.56 -8.14 32.26
C ARG A 111 -28.85 -7.30 32.30
N ASP A 112 -28.90 -6.18 31.58
CA ASP A 112 -30.10 -5.33 31.41
C ASP A 112 -31.14 -5.92 30.43
N LEU A 113 -30.72 -6.86 29.58
CA LEU A 113 -31.56 -7.60 28.64
C LEU A 113 -31.86 -9.03 29.13
N GLN A 114 -31.45 -9.38 30.34
CA GLN A 114 -31.98 -10.55 31.01
C GLN A 114 -33.44 -10.24 31.32
N LEU A 115 -34.34 -10.55 30.36
CA LEU A 115 -35.76 -10.65 30.65
C LEU A 115 -35.88 -11.46 31.94
N PRO A 116 -36.69 -11.00 32.93
CA PRO A 116 -36.88 -11.76 34.15
C PRO A 116 -37.22 -13.20 33.76
N PRO A 117 -36.79 -14.20 34.55
CA PRO A 117 -37.15 -15.58 34.26
C PRO A 117 -38.65 -15.64 34.00
N ILE A 118 -39.05 -16.18 32.85
CA ILE A 118 -40.46 -16.41 32.54
C ILE A 118 -40.94 -17.33 33.66
N VAL A 119 -41.66 -16.77 34.63
CA VAL A 119 -42.30 -17.54 35.68
C VAL A 119 -43.45 -18.26 34.97
N THR A 120 -43.19 -19.44 34.45
CA THR A 120 -44.25 -20.35 34.03
C THR A 120 -44.76 -21.00 35.31
N ASP A 121 -45.68 -20.35 36.00
CA ASP A 121 -46.44 -21.02 37.05
C ASP A 121 -47.15 -22.22 36.40
N PRO A 122 -47.00 -23.45 36.92
CA PRO A 122 -47.79 -24.57 36.45
C PRO A 122 -49.27 -24.33 36.79
N PRO A 123 -50.22 -24.82 35.97
CA PRO A 123 -51.64 -24.67 36.29
C PRO A 123 -51.94 -25.42 37.58
N VAL A 124 -52.37 -24.67 38.61
CA VAL A 124 -52.97 -25.22 39.81
C VAL A 124 -54.28 -25.88 39.37
N VAL A 125 -54.29 -27.20 39.32
CA VAL A 125 -55.52 -27.99 39.19
C VAL A 125 -56.06 -28.17 40.61
N THR A 126 -57.21 -27.55 40.90
CA THR A 126 -58.01 -27.87 42.08
C THR A 126 -59.01 -28.96 41.70
N ASP A 127 -59.13 -29.96 42.59
CA ASP A 127 -60.01 -31.15 42.49
C ASP A 127 -61.47 -30.85 42.10
#